data_AF-A0A9D5Q0F6-F1
#
_entry.id   AF-A0A9D5Q0F6-F1
#
_cell.length_a   1.000
_cell.length_b   1.000
_cell.length_c   1.000
_cell.angle_alpha   90.00
_cell.angle_beta   90.00
_cell.angle_gamma   90.00
#
_symmetry.space_group_name_H-M   'P 1'
#
loop_
_entity.id
_entity.type
_entity.pdbx_description
1 polymer ?
#
loop_
_entity_poly.entity_id
_entity_poly.type
_entity_poly.pdbx_seq_one_letter_code
_entity_poly.pdbx_strand_id
1 'polypeptide(L)'
;MSRWNIKTPKKSIEWTLKPGDIHSEDLEMAGFGVSDTVKYGVDENGFFLIHHPVFPTLRKHNNNTHGSYQLDIEPQFMPSILAGGSPVREELKKVTIDGTLTLETEADGLAITHRCFPSTELRASYELVSVTNNGKKAVTLSFTTPEEVFVHEEMGAMGICITEVFHDAEKVTLEEGETYIYGIAITGRLANEEPEFDDPKTELDNRYRNIVRLTDPMKIDTGNDVLDTMFTFAKLRGGESVFDTMGGLMHSPGGYSY
;
A
#
# COMPACT_ATOMS: atom_id res chain seq x y z
N MET A 1 -11.37 -23.52 9.84
CA MET A 1 -12.10 -22.24 9.86
C MET A 1 -11.37 -21.30 8.92
N SER A 2 -12.07 -20.52 8.10
CA SER A 2 -11.45 -19.50 7.25
C SER A 2 -11.02 -18.31 8.10
N ARG A 3 -9.84 -17.74 7.81
CA ARG A 3 -9.37 -16.48 8.42
C ARG A 3 -10.23 -15.29 7.98
N TRP A 4 -10.60 -15.31 6.71
CA TRP A 4 -11.37 -14.27 6.05
C TRP A 4 -12.89 -14.44 6.20
N ASN A 5 -13.56 -13.32 6.43
CA ASN A 5 -15.01 -13.16 6.41
C ASN A 5 -15.40 -12.13 5.36
N ILE A 6 -16.56 -12.30 4.73
CA ILE A 6 -17.11 -11.27 3.84
C ILE A 6 -17.70 -10.17 4.72
N LYS A 7 -17.11 -8.97 4.65
CA LYS A 7 -17.61 -7.79 5.35
C LYS A 7 -18.76 -7.17 4.59
N THR A 8 -18.62 -7.06 3.27
CA THR A 8 -19.69 -6.62 2.37
C THR A 8 -19.62 -7.44 1.08
N PRO A 9 -20.69 -8.17 0.72
CA PRO A 9 -20.69 -9.01 -0.48
C PRO A 9 -20.26 -8.23 -1.73
N LYS A 10 -19.42 -8.86 -2.55
CA LYS A 10 -18.88 -8.29 -3.80
C LYS A 10 -17.99 -7.05 -3.61
N LYS A 11 -17.64 -6.66 -2.38
CA LYS A 11 -16.89 -5.43 -2.12
C LYS A 11 -15.68 -5.63 -1.23
N SER A 12 -15.86 -6.32 -0.11
CA SER A 12 -14.78 -6.38 0.89
C SER A 12 -14.79 -7.67 1.70
N ILE A 13 -13.58 -8.09 2.06
CA ILE A 13 -13.33 -9.14 3.04
C ILE A 13 -12.53 -8.56 4.20
N GLU A 14 -12.69 -9.15 5.37
CA GLU A 14 -11.96 -8.77 6.57
C GLU A 14 -11.48 -9.99 7.34
N TRP A 15 -10.41 -9.81 8.07
CA TRP A 15 -9.87 -10.76 9.01
C TRP A 15 -9.57 -10.04 10.31
N THR A 16 -10.21 -10.48 11.40
CA THR A 16 -9.85 -10.06 12.76
C THR A 16 -8.89 -11.08 13.35
N LEU A 17 -7.72 -10.60 13.77
CA LEU A 17 -6.66 -11.45 14.30
C LEU A 17 -6.99 -11.90 15.72
N LYS A 18 -6.56 -13.12 16.06
CA LYS A 18 -6.56 -13.59 17.44
C LYS A 18 -5.19 -13.29 18.08
N PRO A 19 -5.16 -13.03 19.40
CA PRO A 19 -3.89 -12.85 20.10
C PRO A 19 -2.93 -14.02 19.86
N GLY A 20 -1.71 -13.72 19.42
CA GLY A 20 -0.68 -14.72 19.13
C GLY A 20 -0.73 -15.36 17.74
N ASP A 21 -1.59 -14.90 16.83
CA ASP A 21 -1.63 -15.37 15.45
C ASP A 21 -0.38 -14.94 14.66
N ILE A 22 0.59 -15.86 14.50
CA ILE A 22 1.76 -15.68 13.61
C ILE A 22 1.35 -15.97 12.17
N HIS A 23 1.66 -15.05 11.26
CA HIS A 23 1.34 -15.16 9.84
C HIS A 23 2.17 -14.19 8.99
N SER A 24 2.25 -14.48 7.70
CA SER A 24 2.87 -13.65 6.68
C SER A 24 2.02 -13.80 5.42
N GLU A 25 1.58 -12.68 4.87
CA GLU A 25 0.72 -12.60 3.69
C GLU A 25 1.25 -11.47 2.78
N ASP A 26 0.89 -11.51 1.51
CA ASP A 26 1.12 -10.41 0.58
C ASP A 26 -0.14 -10.08 -0.22
N LEU A 27 -0.29 -8.81 -0.59
CA LEU A 27 -1.31 -8.36 -1.53
C LEU A 27 -0.66 -7.56 -2.65
N GLU A 28 -0.78 -8.07 -3.87
CA GLU A 28 -0.42 -7.34 -5.08
C GLU A 28 -1.61 -6.51 -5.58
N MET A 29 -1.38 -5.21 -5.77
CA MET A 29 -2.33 -4.27 -6.35
C MET A 29 -1.62 -3.49 -7.44
N ALA A 30 -2.30 -3.18 -8.55
CA ALA A 30 -1.66 -2.47 -9.67
C ALA A 30 -2.44 -1.26 -10.19
N GLY A 31 -1.70 -0.39 -10.85
CA GLY A 31 -2.16 0.65 -11.77
C GLY A 31 -1.24 0.72 -12.99
N PHE A 32 -1.40 1.76 -13.82
CA PHE A 32 -0.67 1.80 -15.09
C PHE A 32 0.83 2.00 -14.95
N GLY A 33 1.28 2.79 -13.97
CA GLY A 33 2.70 3.09 -13.75
C GLY A 33 3.39 2.18 -12.74
N VAL A 34 2.63 1.47 -11.88
CA VAL A 34 3.19 0.75 -10.74
C VAL A 34 2.34 -0.47 -10.37
N SER A 35 3.02 -1.52 -9.93
CA SER A 35 2.40 -2.62 -9.19
C SER A 35 3.04 -2.68 -7.81
N ASP A 36 2.25 -2.56 -6.76
CA ASP A 36 2.74 -2.63 -5.38
C ASP A 36 2.36 -3.96 -4.78
N THR A 37 3.36 -4.70 -4.31
CA THR A 37 3.11 -5.86 -3.46
C THR A 37 3.40 -5.50 -2.02
N VAL A 38 2.34 -5.45 -1.22
CA VAL A 38 2.45 -5.10 0.19
C VAL A 38 2.51 -6.38 1.00
N LYS A 39 3.68 -6.65 1.58
CA LYS A 39 3.93 -7.80 2.45
C LYS A 39 3.64 -7.39 3.88
N TYR A 40 2.80 -8.14 4.57
CA TYR A 40 2.40 -7.81 5.94
C TYR A 40 2.22 -9.06 6.79
N GLY A 41 2.28 -8.89 8.10
CA GLY A 41 2.01 -9.99 9.01
C GLY A 41 2.51 -9.73 10.42
N VAL A 42 2.55 -10.81 11.20
CA VAL A 42 3.08 -10.83 12.56
C VAL A 42 4.04 -12.01 12.65
N ASP A 43 5.29 -11.72 12.99
CA ASP A 43 6.34 -12.71 13.21
C ASP A 43 6.83 -12.70 14.67
N GLU A 44 7.98 -13.34 14.93
CA GLU A 44 8.62 -13.38 16.25
C GLU A 44 9.14 -12.01 16.75
N ASN A 45 9.32 -11.05 15.84
CA ASN A 45 9.75 -9.68 16.11
C ASN A 45 8.57 -8.70 16.22
N GLY A 46 7.39 -9.07 15.74
CA GLY A 46 6.14 -8.33 15.86
C GLY A 46 5.45 -8.09 14.52
N PHE A 47 4.62 -7.05 14.46
CA PHE A 47 4.00 -6.62 13.22
C PHE A 47 5.06 -6.12 12.23
N PHE A 48 4.94 -6.51 10.97
CA PHE A 48 5.73 -5.97 9.87
C PHE A 48 4.82 -5.54 8.70
N LEU A 49 5.27 -4.51 7.99
CA LEU A 49 4.67 -3.96 6.78
C LEU A 49 5.80 -3.53 5.84
N ILE A 50 5.84 -4.10 4.64
CA ILE A 50 6.87 -3.84 3.64
C ILE A 50 6.19 -3.61 2.29
N HIS A 51 6.45 -2.45 1.70
CA HIS A 51 6.08 -2.15 0.32
C HIS A 51 7.13 -2.69 -0.64
N HIS A 52 6.68 -3.30 -1.74
CA HIS A 52 7.52 -3.74 -2.84
C HIS A 52 6.95 -3.17 -4.15
N PRO A 53 7.26 -1.89 -4.46
CA PRO A 53 6.86 -1.30 -5.71
C PRO A 53 7.66 -1.92 -6.86
N VAL A 54 6.95 -2.24 -7.92
CA VAL A 54 7.50 -2.60 -9.21
C VAL A 54 7.05 -1.55 -10.20
N PHE A 55 7.99 -0.98 -10.95
CA PHE A 55 7.74 0.05 -11.95
C PHE A 55 7.94 -0.56 -13.34
N PRO A 56 6.90 -1.10 -14.02
CA PRO A 56 7.09 -1.85 -15.26
C PRO A 56 7.62 -0.99 -16.42
N THR A 57 7.41 0.32 -16.34
CA THR A 57 7.93 1.30 -17.28
C THR A 57 9.38 1.69 -17.01
N LEU A 58 9.98 1.27 -15.89
CA LEU A 58 11.40 1.43 -15.58
C LEU A 58 12.11 0.08 -15.72
N ARG A 59 13.05 -0.03 -16.66
CA ARG A 59 13.67 -1.32 -17.01
C ARG A 59 15.15 -1.32 -16.65
N LYS A 60 15.59 -2.34 -15.90
CA LYS A 60 17.00 -2.72 -15.68
C LYS A 60 17.64 -3.31 -16.93
N HIS A 61 16.86 -4.08 -17.71
CA HIS A 61 17.32 -4.69 -18.96
C HIS A 61 16.27 -4.56 -20.07
N ASN A 62 16.71 -4.34 -21.32
CA ASN A 62 15.83 -4.30 -22.48
C ASN A 62 15.18 -5.67 -22.73
N ASN A 63 13.89 -5.68 -23.09
CA ASN A 63 13.13 -6.87 -23.53
C ASN A 63 13.24 -8.11 -22.61
N ASN A 64 13.24 -7.92 -21.28
CA ASN A 64 13.24 -9.00 -20.30
C ASN A 64 12.15 -8.77 -19.24
N THR A 65 11.15 -9.66 -19.17
CA THR A 65 10.00 -9.58 -18.24
C THR A 65 10.37 -9.64 -16.75
N HIS A 66 11.61 -10.02 -16.41
CA HIS A 66 12.13 -9.94 -15.03
C HIS A 66 12.94 -8.67 -14.77
N GLY A 67 13.04 -7.82 -15.79
CA GLY A 67 13.91 -6.65 -15.82
C GLY A 67 13.26 -5.37 -15.31
N SER A 68 12.08 -5.40 -14.70
CA SER A 68 11.49 -4.19 -14.10
C SER A 68 12.31 -3.73 -12.88
N TYR A 69 12.47 -2.42 -12.74
CA TYR A 69 13.05 -1.82 -11.55
C TYR A 69 12.07 -1.96 -10.38
N GLN A 70 12.56 -2.55 -9.30
CA GLN A 70 11.79 -2.94 -8.12
C GLN A 70 12.73 -3.25 -6.97
N LEU A 71 12.24 -3.09 -5.75
CA LEU A 71 12.96 -3.31 -4.51
C LEU A 71 11.98 -3.37 -3.33
N ASP A 72 12.38 -4.02 -2.24
CA ASP A 72 11.70 -3.83 -0.95
C ASP A 72 12.06 -2.46 -0.37
N ILE A 73 11.08 -1.74 0.15
CA ILE A 73 11.32 -0.52 0.92
C ILE A 73 11.61 -0.91 2.37
N GLU A 74 12.86 -0.79 2.79
CA GLU A 74 13.25 -1.12 4.15
C GLU A 74 12.63 -0.15 5.17
N PRO A 75 12.26 -0.62 6.38
CA PRO A 75 11.56 0.19 7.39
C PRO A 75 12.25 1.51 7.76
N GLN A 76 13.59 1.60 7.62
CA GLN A 76 14.36 2.80 7.92
C GLN A 76 14.10 3.98 6.95
N PHE A 77 13.54 3.71 5.77
CA PHE A 77 13.16 4.73 4.80
C PHE A 77 11.72 5.22 4.97
N MET A 78 10.93 4.55 5.81
CA MET A 78 9.54 4.91 6.10
C MET A 78 9.44 5.80 7.35
N PRO A 79 8.49 6.75 7.41
CA PRO A 79 8.25 7.60 8.57
C PRO A 79 7.59 6.82 9.72
N SER A 80 8.40 6.07 10.46
CA SER A 80 7.95 5.33 11.64
C SER A 80 7.56 6.29 12.76
N ILE A 81 6.46 5.99 13.45
CA ILE A 81 5.91 6.84 14.51
C ILE A 81 6.76 6.73 15.79
N LEU A 82 7.10 7.88 16.36
CA LEU A 82 7.63 8.04 17.71
C LEU A 82 6.57 8.74 18.58
N ALA A 83 6.05 8.05 19.60
CA ALA A 83 5.11 8.59 20.57
C ALA A 83 5.85 9.04 21.83
N GLY A 84 5.78 10.34 22.16
CA GLY A 84 6.54 10.92 23.27
C GLY A 84 8.06 10.75 23.11
N GLY A 85 8.55 10.62 21.86
CA GLY A 85 9.95 10.38 21.54
C GLY A 85 10.40 8.92 21.63
N SER A 86 9.50 7.97 21.90
CA SER A 86 9.80 6.54 21.94
C SER A 86 9.19 5.81 20.73
N PRO A 87 9.86 4.79 20.16
CA PRO A 87 9.29 3.99 19.07
C PRO A 87 7.97 3.33 19.46
N VAL A 88 6.99 3.40 18.57
CA VAL A 88 5.70 2.73 18.72
C VAL A 88 5.84 1.26 18.30
N ARG A 89 5.35 0.33 19.14
CA ARG A 89 5.28 -1.09 18.81
C ARG A 89 3.83 -1.48 18.57
N GLU A 90 3.52 -1.64 17.30
CA GLU A 90 2.16 -1.89 16.85
C GLU A 90 1.79 -3.37 16.93
N GLU A 91 0.55 -3.62 17.34
CA GLU A 91 -0.05 -4.95 17.30
C GLU A 91 -1.19 -4.96 16.28
N LEU A 92 -1.05 -5.77 15.22
CA LEU A 92 -2.06 -5.92 14.18
C LEU A 92 -3.33 -6.56 14.74
N LYS A 93 -4.47 -5.90 14.54
CA LYS A 93 -5.78 -6.34 15.05
C LYS A 93 -6.74 -6.74 13.94
N LYS A 94 -6.73 -6.02 12.82
CA LYS A 94 -7.63 -6.29 11.70
C LYS A 94 -6.97 -6.02 10.36
N VAL A 95 -7.32 -6.83 9.38
CA VAL A 95 -7.00 -6.63 7.96
C VAL A 95 -8.31 -6.52 7.19
N THR A 96 -8.43 -5.52 6.33
CA THR A 96 -9.54 -5.38 5.39
C THR A 96 -8.98 -5.25 3.97
N ILE A 97 -9.58 -6.00 3.04
CA ILE A 97 -9.31 -5.86 1.60
C ILE A 97 -10.61 -5.45 0.91
N ASP A 98 -10.58 -4.28 0.28
CA ASP A 98 -11.70 -3.68 -0.48
C ASP A 98 -11.25 -3.14 -1.84
N GLY A 99 -10.09 -3.62 -2.31
CA GLY A 99 -9.30 -3.04 -3.40
C GLY A 99 -8.19 -2.12 -2.90
N THR A 100 -8.19 -1.77 -1.62
CA THR A 100 -6.99 -1.35 -0.87
C THR A 100 -6.63 -2.42 0.15
N LEU A 101 -5.41 -2.35 0.71
CA LEU A 101 -5.07 -3.08 1.93
C LEU A 101 -5.18 -2.14 3.12
N THR A 102 -6.12 -2.38 4.04
CA THR A 102 -6.21 -1.62 5.30
C THR A 102 -5.80 -2.51 6.47
N LEU A 103 -4.81 -2.07 7.24
CA LEU A 103 -4.27 -2.71 8.43
C LEU A 103 -4.59 -1.83 9.64
N GLU A 104 -5.42 -2.33 10.55
CA GLU A 104 -5.75 -1.66 11.82
C GLU A 104 -4.90 -2.25 12.93
N THR A 105 -4.13 -1.41 13.59
CA THR A 105 -3.19 -1.78 14.66
C THR A 105 -3.49 -0.98 15.94
N GLU A 106 -2.98 -1.46 17.07
CA GLU A 106 -3.03 -0.76 18.34
C GLU A 106 -1.65 -0.70 18.99
N ALA A 107 -1.34 0.39 19.70
CA ALA A 107 -0.13 0.53 20.49
C ALA A 107 -0.31 1.54 21.62
N ASP A 108 -0.17 1.12 22.88
CA ASP A 108 -0.13 2.01 24.06
C ASP A 108 -1.22 3.10 24.13
N GLY A 109 -2.46 2.75 23.74
CA GLY A 109 -3.60 3.68 23.70
C GLY A 109 -3.76 4.45 22.39
N LEU A 110 -2.90 4.23 21.41
CA LEU A 110 -3.09 4.66 20.03
C LEU A 110 -3.82 3.59 19.23
N ALA A 111 -4.79 4.00 18.43
CA ALA A 111 -5.29 3.20 17.30
C ALA A 111 -4.70 3.76 16.01
N ILE A 112 -4.02 2.91 15.25
CA ILE A 112 -3.34 3.28 14.02
C ILE A 112 -3.95 2.50 12.86
N THR A 113 -4.11 3.15 11.72
CA THR A 113 -4.64 2.52 10.51
C THR A 113 -3.74 2.86 9.34
N HIS A 114 -3.13 1.83 8.75
CA HIS A 114 -2.36 1.93 7.52
C HIS A 114 -3.26 1.53 6.36
N ARG A 115 -3.40 2.38 5.35
CA ARG A 115 -4.11 2.03 4.12
C ARG A 115 -3.16 2.12 2.93
N CYS A 116 -2.78 0.97 2.40
CA CYS A 116 -1.85 0.83 1.29
C CYS A 116 -2.60 0.66 -0.03
N PHE A 117 -2.17 1.38 -1.07
CA PHE A 117 -2.75 1.31 -2.41
C PHE A 117 -1.80 1.94 -3.45
N PRO A 118 -1.74 1.42 -4.69
CA PRO A 118 -1.00 2.05 -5.77
C PRO A 118 -1.78 3.22 -6.38
N SER A 119 -1.08 4.15 -7.02
CA SER A 119 -1.67 5.04 -8.01
C SER A 119 -2.35 4.23 -9.11
N THR A 120 -3.41 4.76 -9.70
CA THR A 120 -4.02 4.17 -10.90
C THR A 120 -3.24 4.50 -12.17
N GLU A 121 -2.44 5.57 -12.17
CA GLU A 121 -1.78 6.10 -13.37
C GLU A 121 -0.28 6.31 -13.18
N LEU A 122 0.13 6.90 -12.06
CA LEU A 122 1.50 7.35 -11.80
C LEU A 122 2.42 6.17 -11.40
N ARG A 123 3.74 6.40 -11.49
CA ARG A 123 4.78 5.53 -10.90
C ARG A 123 4.92 5.78 -9.40
N ALA A 124 3.80 5.67 -8.66
CA ALA A 124 3.75 5.95 -7.24
C ALA A 124 2.84 4.97 -6.50
N SER A 125 3.32 4.43 -5.38
CA SER A 125 2.51 3.70 -4.40
C SER A 125 2.29 4.55 -3.16
N TYR A 126 1.16 4.37 -2.48
CA TYR A 126 0.79 5.19 -1.35
C TYR A 126 0.47 4.37 -0.10
N GLU A 127 0.72 5.00 1.04
CA GLU A 127 0.22 4.59 2.33
C GLU A 127 -0.41 5.81 3.02
N LEU A 128 -1.71 5.73 3.34
CA LEU A 128 -2.41 6.74 4.12
C LEU A 128 -2.53 6.25 5.56
N VAL A 129 -1.93 6.99 6.50
CA VAL A 129 -1.86 6.60 7.91
C VAL A 129 -2.75 7.50 8.75
N SER A 130 -3.59 6.91 9.58
CA SER A 130 -4.42 7.61 10.56
C SER A 130 -4.05 7.16 11.96
N VAL A 131 -3.74 8.09 12.86
CA VAL A 131 -3.41 7.83 14.26
C VAL A 131 -4.42 8.53 15.16
N THR A 132 -5.12 7.77 16.00
CA THR A 132 -6.08 8.31 16.98
C THR A 132 -5.61 8.02 18.40
N ASN A 133 -5.60 9.03 19.26
CA ASN A 133 -5.29 8.86 20.68
C ASN A 133 -6.53 8.42 21.46
N ASN A 134 -6.65 7.11 21.71
CA ASN A 134 -7.68 6.55 22.58
C ASN A 134 -7.26 6.51 24.06
N GLY A 135 -6.06 7.01 24.39
CA GLY A 135 -5.57 7.17 25.74
C GLY A 135 -6.11 8.43 26.43
N LYS A 136 -5.89 8.51 27.75
CA LYS A 136 -6.37 9.63 28.59
C LYS A 136 -5.40 10.81 28.71
N LYS A 137 -4.24 10.72 28.05
CA LYS A 137 -3.16 11.71 28.16
C LYS A 137 -2.79 12.18 26.77
N ALA A 138 -2.51 13.47 26.65
CA ALA A 138 -1.92 14.02 25.44
C ALA A 138 -0.63 13.27 25.08
N VAL A 139 -0.45 13.01 23.79
CA VAL A 139 0.72 12.33 23.24
C VAL A 139 1.25 13.12 22.04
N THR A 140 2.56 13.36 22.04
CA THR A 140 3.22 14.03 20.91
C THR A 140 3.76 12.98 19.96
N LEU A 141 3.32 13.03 18.71
CA LEU A 141 3.84 12.24 17.60
C LEU A 141 4.98 12.98 16.92
N SER A 142 5.99 12.23 16.51
CA SER A 142 7.09 12.66 15.63
C SER A 142 7.52 11.46 14.79
N PHE A 143 8.36 11.68 13.77
CA PHE A 143 8.66 10.66 12.76
C PHE A 143 10.18 10.48 12.60
N THR A 144 10.60 9.28 12.21
CA THR A 144 12.02 8.89 12.13
C THR A 144 12.76 9.47 10.92
N THR A 145 12.04 9.94 9.90
CA THR A 145 12.60 10.40 8.62
C THR A 145 12.28 11.88 8.37
N PRO A 146 13.07 12.57 7.52
CA PRO A 146 12.65 13.81 6.89
C PRO A 146 11.54 13.56 5.85
N GLU A 147 10.86 14.63 5.41
CA GLU A 147 9.76 14.60 4.44
C GLU A 147 10.13 13.95 3.08
N GLU A 148 11.40 14.00 2.70
CA GLU A 148 11.93 13.39 1.46
C GLU A 148 13.12 12.49 1.80
N VAL A 149 13.04 11.23 1.36
CA VAL A 149 14.05 10.21 1.61
C VAL A 149 14.45 9.57 0.29
N PHE A 150 15.71 9.76 -0.10
CA PHE A 150 16.33 8.98 -1.18
C PHE A 150 16.54 7.53 -0.71
N VAL A 151 15.98 6.57 -1.44
CA VAL A 151 16.06 5.15 -1.08
C VAL A 151 17.17 4.44 -1.84
N HIS A 152 17.15 4.53 -3.18
CA HIS A 152 18.02 3.74 -4.03
C HIS A 152 18.14 4.31 -5.45
N GLU A 153 19.28 4.06 -6.09
CA GLU A 153 19.45 4.24 -7.54
C GLU A 153 20.14 3.04 -8.20
N GLU A 154 19.78 2.76 -9.45
CA GLU A 154 20.44 1.72 -10.24
C GLU A 154 20.47 2.12 -11.72
N MET A 155 21.56 1.76 -12.42
CA MET A 155 21.63 1.95 -13.87
C MET A 155 20.65 0.99 -14.57
N GLY A 156 19.62 1.56 -15.19
CA GLY A 156 18.68 0.86 -16.05
C GLY A 156 19.00 1.00 -17.54
N ALA A 157 18.19 0.36 -18.37
CA ALA A 157 18.29 0.36 -19.81
C ALA A 157 17.95 1.72 -20.46
N MET A 158 17.25 2.60 -19.73
CA MET A 158 16.82 3.92 -20.19
C MET A 158 17.47 5.07 -19.41
N GLY A 159 18.38 4.76 -18.48
CA GLY A 159 19.00 5.74 -17.58
C GLY A 159 19.02 5.23 -16.14
N ILE A 160 19.51 6.07 -15.24
CA ILE A 160 19.53 5.77 -13.80
C ILE A 160 18.09 5.81 -13.29
N CYS A 161 17.60 4.69 -12.77
CA CYS A 161 16.30 4.59 -12.10
C CYS A 161 16.49 4.96 -10.63
N ILE A 162 15.59 5.76 -10.07
CA ILE A 162 15.64 6.26 -8.69
C ILE A 162 14.33 5.89 -7.99
N THR A 163 14.43 5.46 -6.73
CA THR A 163 13.30 5.34 -5.81
C THR A 163 13.46 6.33 -4.65
N GLU A 164 12.38 7.04 -4.34
CA GLU A 164 12.29 8.02 -3.25
C GLU A 164 10.98 7.83 -2.49
N VAL A 165 11.01 8.13 -1.19
CA VAL A 165 9.84 8.17 -0.31
C VAL A 165 9.58 9.61 0.11
N PHE A 166 8.33 10.05 -0.02
CA PHE A 166 7.85 11.36 0.37
C PHE A 166 6.73 11.22 1.41
N HIS A 167 6.64 12.13 2.38
CA HIS A 167 5.51 12.18 3.31
C HIS A 167 5.20 13.61 3.79
N ASP A 168 3.94 13.85 4.17
CA ASP A 168 3.48 15.13 4.75
C ASP A 168 3.34 15.09 6.29
N ALA A 169 3.90 14.06 6.93
CA ALA A 169 3.87 13.87 8.37
C ALA A 169 4.62 14.98 9.14
N GLU A 170 3.92 15.67 10.03
CA GLU A 170 4.42 16.76 10.86
C GLU A 170 4.33 16.41 12.35
N LYS A 171 5.24 16.97 13.15
CA LYS A 171 5.18 16.81 14.61
C LYS A 171 3.87 17.42 15.15
N VAL A 172 3.07 16.61 15.83
CA VAL A 172 1.74 17.01 16.34
C VAL A 172 1.52 16.46 17.75
N THR A 173 0.74 17.17 18.57
CA THR A 173 0.24 16.66 19.85
C THR A 173 -1.23 16.32 19.71
N LEU A 174 -1.59 15.09 20.07
CA LEU A 174 -2.96 14.60 20.08
C LEU A 174 -3.50 14.53 21.51
N GLU A 175 -4.58 15.26 21.77
CA GLU A 175 -5.40 15.10 22.98
C GLU A 175 -6.26 13.82 22.91
N GLU A 176 -6.94 13.47 24.01
CA GLU A 176 -7.85 12.32 24.06
C GLU A 176 -8.94 12.43 22.99
N GLY A 177 -9.03 11.42 22.13
CA GLY A 177 -9.99 11.30 21.03
C GLY A 177 -9.59 12.04 19.75
N GLU A 178 -8.46 12.75 19.72
CA GLU A 178 -8.00 13.43 18.49
C GLU A 178 -7.33 12.45 17.51
N THR A 179 -7.49 12.75 16.22
CA THR A 179 -6.94 11.98 15.10
C THR A 179 -6.04 12.85 14.25
N TYR A 180 -4.86 12.32 13.90
CA TYR A 180 -3.97 12.88 12.88
C TYR A 180 -3.88 11.94 11.68
N ILE A 181 -3.85 12.51 10.48
CA ILE A 181 -3.76 11.75 9.23
C ILE A 181 -2.65 12.36 8.38
N TYR A 182 -1.76 11.51 7.88
CA TYR A 182 -0.69 11.86 6.95
C TYR A 182 -0.60 10.80 5.85
N GLY A 183 -0.02 11.17 4.72
CA GLY A 183 0.20 10.30 3.58
C GLY A 183 1.68 10.10 3.28
N ILE A 184 1.98 8.95 2.68
CA ILE A 184 3.31 8.54 2.23
C ILE A 184 3.19 8.19 0.74
N ALA A 185 4.13 8.65 -0.07
CA ALA A 185 4.26 8.31 -1.47
C ALA A 185 5.63 7.66 -1.73
N ILE A 186 5.63 6.49 -2.37
CA ILE A 186 6.81 5.72 -2.75
C ILE A 186 6.89 5.78 -4.28
N THR A 187 7.88 6.49 -4.80
CA THR A 187 7.93 6.86 -6.22
C THR A 187 9.07 6.17 -6.96
N GLY A 188 8.91 6.01 -8.28
CA GLY A 188 9.96 5.55 -9.17
C GLY A 188 10.10 6.47 -10.39
N ARG A 189 11.32 6.90 -10.70
CA ARG A 189 11.60 7.77 -11.85
C ARG A 189 12.94 7.49 -12.51
N LEU A 190 13.19 8.10 -13.66
CA LEU A 190 14.54 8.27 -14.19
C LEU A 190 15.20 9.52 -13.59
N ALA A 191 16.53 9.53 -13.48
CA ALA A 191 17.27 10.64 -12.88
C ALA A 191 17.11 11.99 -13.59
N ASN A 192 16.68 11.99 -14.86
CA ASN A 192 16.40 13.20 -15.65
C ASN A 192 14.91 13.63 -15.62
N GLU A 193 14.10 12.97 -14.79
CA GLU A 193 12.70 13.29 -14.52
C GLU A 193 12.60 13.85 -13.10
N GLU A 194 11.61 14.70 -12.86
CA GLU A 194 11.23 15.10 -11.49
C GLU A 194 10.40 13.99 -10.84
N PRO A 195 10.43 13.85 -9.50
CA PRO A 195 9.46 13.02 -8.78
C PRO A 195 8.03 13.44 -9.11
N GLU A 196 7.18 12.46 -9.39
CA GLU A 196 5.78 12.68 -9.75
C GLU A 196 4.87 11.84 -8.83
N PHE A 197 4.06 12.53 -8.04
CA PHE A 197 3.02 11.97 -7.18
C PHE A 197 2.00 13.06 -6.87
N ASP A 198 0.77 12.66 -6.56
CA ASP A 198 -0.33 13.55 -6.20
C ASP A 198 -0.68 13.40 -4.71
N ASP A 199 -1.62 14.23 -4.24
CA ASP A 199 -2.17 14.12 -2.88
C ASP A 199 -2.72 12.70 -2.61
N PRO A 200 -2.24 11.99 -1.56
CA PRO A 200 -2.63 10.61 -1.29
C PRO A 200 -4.13 10.40 -1.09
N LYS A 201 -4.87 11.40 -0.57
CA LYS A 201 -6.33 11.29 -0.41
C LYS A 201 -7.05 11.33 -1.75
N THR A 202 -6.60 12.21 -2.64
CA THR A 202 -7.08 12.30 -4.03
C THR A 202 -6.80 10.99 -4.78
N GLU A 203 -5.61 10.42 -4.62
CA GLU A 203 -5.24 9.15 -5.24
C GLU A 203 -6.03 7.95 -4.68
N LEU A 204 -6.39 7.98 -3.39
CA LEU A 204 -7.30 6.99 -2.81
C LEU A 204 -8.70 7.07 -3.45
N ASP A 205 -9.21 8.28 -3.69
CA ASP A 205 -10.48 8.46 -4.40
C ASP A 205 -10.39 7.96 -5.85
N ASN A 206 -9.27 8.22 -6.54
CA ASN A 206 -8.98 7.69 -7.87
C ASN A 206 -8.99 6.15 -7.87
N ARG A 207 -8.35 5.54 -6.87
CA ARG A 207 -8.35 4.09 -6.69
C ARG A 207 -9.76 3.53 -6.55
N TYR A 208 -10.60 4.09 -5.68
CA TYR A 208 -11.99 3.63 -5.53
C TYR A 208 -12.84 3.84 -6.80
N ARG A 209 -12.64 4.95 -7.52
CA ARG A 209 -13.29 5.16 -8.83
C ARG A 209 -12.87 4.10 -9.84
N ASN A 210 -11.58 3.73 -9.88
CA ASN A 210 -11.09 2.68 -10.77
C ASN A 210 -11.62 1.29 -10.38
N ILE A 211 -11.69 0.97 -9.09
CA ILE A 211 -12.31 -0.27 -8.60
C ILE A 211 -13.76 -0.37 -9.09
N VAL A 212 -14.55 0.69 -8.94
CA VAL A 212 -15.93 0.71 -9.45
C VAL A 212 -15.96 0.55 -10.97
N ARG A 213 -15.12 1.28 -11.71
CA ARG A 213 -15.02 1.16 -13.18
C ARG A 213 -14.76 -0.27 -13.64
N LEU A 214 -13.87 -1.00 -12.95
CA LEU A 214 -13.50 -2.38 -13.29
C LEU A 214 -14.55 -3.41 -12.86
N THR A 215 -15.22 -3.16 -11.73
CA THR A 215 -16.10 -4.15 -11.10
C THR A 215 -17.58 -3.97 -11.44
N ASP A 216 -18.01 -2.78 -11.86
CA ASP A 216 -19.42 -2.48 -12.17
C ASP A 216 -19.95 -3.19 -13.43
N PRO A 217 -19.23 -3.25 -14.57
CA PRO A 217 -19.68 -3.99 -15.75
C PRO A 217 -19.61 -5.50 -15.51
N MET A 218 -20.54 -6.31 -16.03
CA MET A 218 -20.51 -7.78 -15.87
C MET A 218 -20.49 -8.20 -14.39
N LYS A 219 -21.60 -7.97 -13.67
CA LYS A 219 -21.83 -8.52 -12.33
C LYS A 219 -22.48 -9.90 -12.45
N ILE A 220 -22.09 -10.81 -11.59
CA ILE A 220 -22.79 -12.08 -11.40
C ILE A 220 -23.63 -12.02 -10.13
N ASP A 221 -24.71 -12.78 -10.13
CA ASP A 221 -25.51 -13.08 -8.94
C ASP A 221 -25.82 -14.57 -8.96
N THR A 222 -25.05 -15.33 -8.20
CA THR A 222 -25.18 -16.79 -8.13
C THR A 222 -26.05 -17.26 -6.97
N GLY A 223 -26.51 -16.33 -6.11
CA GLY A 223 -27.08 -16.66 -4.80
C GLY A 223 -26.05 -17.16 -3.77
N ASN A 224 -24.75 -17.10 -4.09
CA ASN A 224 -23.65 -17.47 -3.19
C ASN A 224 -22.64 -16.32 -3.07
N ASP A 225 -22.65 -15.64 -1.93
CA ASP A 225 -21.80 -14.47 -1.66
C ASP A 225 -20.31 -14.75 -1.81
N VAL A 226 -19.86 -15.99 -1.56
CA VAL A 226 -18.44 -16.38 -1.72
C VAL A 226 -18.04 -16.38 -3.19
N LEU A 227 -18.83 -17.02 -4.06
CA LEU A 227 -18.54 -17.08 -5.50
C LEU A 227 -18.62 -15.68 -6.12
N ASP A 228 -19.63 -14.93 -5.73
CA ASP A 228 -19.88 -13.57 -6.18
C ASP A 228 -18.74 -12.59 -5.78
N THR A 229 -18.23 -12.72 -4.55
CA THR A 229 -17.11 -11.91 -4.05
C THR A 229 -15.79 -12.34 -4.69
N MET A 230 -15.53 -13.65 -4.80
CA MET A 230 -14.36 -14.19 -5.51
C MET A 230 -14.30 -13.67 -6.95
N PHE A 231 -15.41 -13.71 -7.68
CA PHE A 231 -15.48 -13.21 -9.05
C PHE A 231 -15.18 -11.71 -9.14
N THR A 232 -15.65 -10.92 -8.17
CA THR A 232 -15.40 -9.48 -8.15
C THR A 232 -13.93 -9.16 -7.93
N PHE A 233 -13.25 -9.86 -7.01
CA PHE A 233 -11.80 -9.71 -6.82
C PHE A 233 -10.99 -10.23 -8.01
N ALA A 234 -11.40 -11.32 -8.64
CA ALA A 234 -10.76 -11.81 -9.87
C ALA A 234 -10.83 -10.76 -10.99
N LYS A 235 -11.97 -10.08 -11.13
CA LYS A 235 -12.12 -8.97 -12.08
C LYS A 235 -11.24 -7.78 -11.73
N LEU A 236 -11.17 -7.40 -10.45
CA LEU A 236 -10.32 -6.30 -10.02
C LEU A 236 -8.86 -6.61 -10.37
N ARG A 237 -8.34 -7.74 -9.87
CA ARG A 237 -6.95 -8.17 -10.11
C ARG A 237 -6.62 -8.30 -11.60
N GLY A 238 -7.52 -8.93 -12.37
CA GLY A 238 -7.33 -9.11 -13.80
C GLY A 238 -7.43 -7.80 -14.60
N GLY A 239 -8.28 -6.87 -14.16
CA GLY A 239 -8.53 -5.61 -14.85
C GLY A 239 -7.52 -4.50 -14.56
N GLU A 240 -6.82 -4.58 -13.42
CA GLU A 240 -5.79 -3.61 -13.04
C GLU A 240 -4.36 -4.03 -13.41
N SER A 241 -4.15 -5.30 -13.78
CA SER A 241 -2.86 -5.84 -14.26
C SER A 241 -2.51 -5.37 -15.68
N VAL A 242 -2.67 -4.09 -15.95
CA VAL A 242 -2.42 -3.45 -17.25
C VAL A 242 -1.48 -2.29 -17.02
N PHE A 243 -0.39 -2.22 -17.79
CA PHE A 243 0.67 -1.23 -17.62
C PHE A 243 0.83 -0.39 -18.87
N ASP A 244 1.07 0.91 -18.69
CA ASP A 244 1.27 1.85 -19.80
C ASP A 244 2.73 1.85 -20.26
N THR A 245 3.08 0.82 -21.02
CA THR A 245 4.45 0.62 -21.52
C THR A 245 4.73 1.52 -22.73
N MET A 246 6.00 1.64 -23.14
CA MET A 246 6.35 2.30 -24.41
C MET A 246 5.64 1.70 -25.64
N GLY A 247 5.21 0.42 -25.58
CA GLY A 247 4.44 -0.24 -26.63
C GLY A 247 2.93 -0.02 -26.55
N GLY A 248 2.46 0.80 -25.61
CA GLY A 248 1.07 0.96 -25.21
C GLY A 248 0.67 0.04 -24.06
N LEU A 249 -0.65 -0.02 -23.81
CA LEU A 249 -1.22 -0.81 -22.73
C LEU A 249 -0.93 -2.31 -22.90
N MET A 250 -0.27 -2.90 -21.91
CA MET A 250 0.09 -4.32 -21.90
C MET A 250 -0.45 -4.99 -20.64
N HIS A 251 -1.14 -6.12 -20.81
CA HIS A 251 -1.57 -6.97 -19.70
C HIS A 251 -0.41 -7.84 -19.22
N SER A 252 -0.23 -7.99 -17.91
CA SER A 252 0.80 -8.86 -17.32
C SER A 252 0.21 -9.89 -16.36
N PRO A 253 0.79 -11.10 -16.27
CA PRO A 253 0.35 -12.15 -15.36
C PRO A 253 0.62 -11.85 -13.87
N GLY A 254 1.39 -10.79 -13.53
CA GLY A 254 1.72 -10.43 -12.15
C GLY A 254 2.95 -11.15 -11.58
N GLY A 255 3.14 -11.03 -10.25
CA GLY A 255 4.17 -11.79 -9.53
C GLY A 255 5.60 -11.31 -9.79
N TYR A 256 5.84 -10.00 -9.66
CA TYR A 256 7.16 -9.36 -9.77
C TYR A 256 7.80 -9.36 -11.17
N SER A 257 7.14 -9.99 -12.15
CA SER A 257 7.64 -10.13 -13.53
C SER A 257 6.64 -9.49 -14.49
N TYR A 258 6.99 -8.30 -14.99
CA TYR A 258 6.13 -7.47 -15.83
C TYR A 258 6.78 -7.11 -17.16
#